data_AF-A0A1Q9NGQ9-F1
#
_entry.id   AF-A0A1Q9NGQ9-F1
#
_cell.length_a   1.000
_cell.length_b   1.000
_cell.length_c   1.000
_cell.angle_alpha   90.00
_cell.angle_beta   90.00
_cell.angle_gamma   90.00
#
_symmetry.space_group_name_H-M   'P 1'
#
loop_
_entity.id
_entity.type
_entity.pdbx_description
1 polymer ?
#
loop_
_entity_poly.entity_id
_entity_poly.type
_entity_poly.pdbx_seq_one_letter_code
_entity_poly.pdbx_strand_id
1 'polypeptide(L)'
;IYLDRGFYQVDVLKYLRHKFSGSVLMPVIRTSRVKTAIKQWYEQYGYTAGEMKLVIGAKNKSQEYILIFAPLSEEYRTKWRKKKNANPDAIHNDFLYFCLLKPPEKLLKEEYSYEEIFIILSEEYRRRWGIETGYRVYKDIWGKTTSQSYSLRYWLMWNAVMVYNLWIMENLELIEKGDKLSLDYSCCETASLEEIEGGKKLRESKKYPTWCRVTNEFPRRKWVPIPIEPLRELCDSLRKIVVGLISDWILTGCDPPLTAKEKSTSS
;
A
#
# COMPACT_ATOMS: atom_id res chain seq x y z
N ILE A 1 4.57 10.21 2.75
CA ILE A 1 3.34 9.79 2.01
C ILE A 1 3.75 9.21 0.68
N TYR A 2 3.26 8.01 0.36
CA TYR A 2 3.51 7.32 -0.90
C TYR A 2 2.28 7.41 -1.81
N LEU A 3 2.42 7.96 -3.01
CA LEU A 3 1.29 8.18 -3.93
C LEU A 3 1.56 7.55 -5.30
N ASP A 4 0.51 7.15 -6.00
CA ASP A 4 0.60 6.63 -7.36
C ASP A 4 0.79 7.72 -8.43
N ARG A 5 1.17 7.29 -9.64
CA ARG A 5 1.34 8.18 -10.81
C ARG A 5 0.11 9.04 -11.11
N GLY A 6 -1.09 8.57 -10.76
CA GLY A 6 -2.34 9.32 -10.99
C GLY A 6 -2.42 10.65 -10.23
N PHE A 7 -1.65 10.78 -9.15
CA PHE A 7 -1.59 12.00 -8.33
C PHE A 7 -0.52 13.00 -8.82
N TYR A 8 0.19 12.69 -9.92
CA TYR A 8 1.17 13.57 -10.54
C TYR A 8 0.48 14.68 -11.34
N GLN A 9 -0.13 15.62 -10.62
CA GLN A 9 -0.87 16.77 -11.16
C GLN A 9 -0.48 18.04 -10.41
N VAL A 10 -0.55 19.19 -11.08
CA VAL A 10 -0.12 20.49 -10.54
C VAL A 10 -0.85 20.83 -9.24
N ASP A 11 -2.19 20.77 -9.24
CA ASP A 11 -3.01 21.16 -8.09
C ASP A 11 -2.78 20.25 -6.89
N VAL A 12 -2.63 18.94 -7.15
CA VAL A 12 -2.32 17.93 -6.13
C VAL A 12 -0.94 18.19 -5.52
N LEU A 13 0.09 18.41 -6.33
CA LEU A 13 1.45 18.70 -5.84
C LEU A 13 1.49 20.00 -5.02
N LYS A 14 0.75 21.03 -5.45
CA LYS A 14 0.63 22.29 -4.72
C LYS A 14 -0.05 22.10 -3.36
N TYR A 15 -1.17 21.36 -3.34
CA TYR A 15 -1.87 21.01 -2.10
C TYR A 15 -0.97 20.23 -1.15
N LEU A 16 -0.29 19.20 -1.66
CA LEU A 16 0.59 18.36 -0.86
C LEU A 16 1.79 19.12 -0.27
N ARG A 17 2.36 20.05 -1.04
CA ARG A 17 3.43 20.92 -0.55
C ARG A 17 2.96 21.79 0.61
N HIS A 18 1.76 22.37 0.50
CA HIS A 18 1.20 23.24 1.54
C HIS A 18 0.75 22.47 2.79
N LYS A 19 0.14 21.29 2.64
CA LYS A 19 -0.49 20.57 3.76
C LYS A 19 0.40 19.54 4.45
N PHE A 20 1.29 18.87 3.72
CA PHE A 20 2.07 17.75 4.25
C PHE A 20 3.56 18.04 4.30
N SER A 21 3.93 19.33 4.29
CA SER A 21 5.31 19.78 4.38
C SER A 21 6.25 19.06 3.40
N GLY A 22 5.75 18.62 2.25
CA GLY A 22 6.56 18.04 1.16
C GLY A 22 7.15 16.64 1.37
N SER A 23 6.81 15.91 2.43
CA SER A 23 7.25 14.51 2.64
C SER A 23 6.47 13.53 1.76
N VAL A 24 6.61 13.69 0.45
CA VAL A 24 5.85 12.97 -0.58
C VAL A 24 6.81 12.30 -1.55
N LEU A 25 6.55 11.03 -1.82
CA LEU A 25 7.26 10.24 -2.80
C LEU A 25 6.25 9.62 -3.76
N MET A 26 6.44 9.86 -5.07
CA MET A 26 5.60 9.27 -6.11
C MET A 26 6.38 9.07 -7.41
N PRO A 27 6.05 8.07 -8.22
CA PRO A 27 6.62 7.90 -9.55
C PRO A 27 6.17 9.02 -10.51
N VAL A 28 7.07 9.44 -11.38
CA VAL A 28 6.85 10.53 -12.33
C VAL A 28 6.16 10.04 -13.60
N ILE A 29 5.26 10.85 -14.16
CA ILE A 29 4.74 10.65 -15.52
C ILE A 29 5.79 11.18 -16.51
N ARG A 30 6.16 10.36 -17.50
CA ARG A 30 7.17 10.67 -18.52
C ARG A 30 6.66 11.72 -19.52
N THR A 31 6.62 12.99 -19.09
CA THR A 31 6.28 14.14 -19.94
C THR A 31 7.44 14.49 -20.88
N SER A 32 7.17 15.28 -21.92
CA SER A 32 8.21 15.75 -22.86
C SER A 32 9.37 16.43 -22.13
N ARG A 33 9.08 17.29 -21.15
CA ARG A 33 10.08 17.96 -20.30
C ARG A 33 10.99 16.96 -19.59
N VAL A 34 10.43 15.93 -18.97
CA VAL A 34 11.21 14.88 -18.27
C VAL A 34 12.07 14.10 -19.26
N LYS A 35 11.55 13.77 -20.45
CA LYS A 35 12.32 13.06 -21.48
C LYS A 35 13.52 13.89 -21.95
N THR A 36 13.33 15.20 -22.19
CA THR A 36 14.40 16.10 -22.59
C THR A 36 15.45 16.26 -21.49
N ALA A 37 15.00 16.44 -20.23
CA ALA A 37 15.90 16.58 -19.09
C ALA A 37 16.82 15.35 -18.91
N ILE A 38 16.25 14.14 -19.03
CA ILE A 38 17.02 12.90 -18.91
C ILE A 38 17.94 12.68 -20.12
N LYS A 39 17.52 13.08 -21.32
CA LYS A 39 18.39 13.01 -22.50
C LYS A 39 19.62 13.91 -22.31
N GLN A 40 19.42 15.15 -21.86
CA GLN A 40 20.49 16.09 -21.56
C GLN A 40 21.42 15.56 -20.46
N TRP A 41 20.85 14.98 -19.39
CA TRP A 41 21.64 14.34 -18.35
C TRP A 41 22.50 13.20 -18.88
N TYR A 42 21.91 12.31 -19.68
CA TYR A 42 22.60 11.17 -20.26
C TYR A 42 23.76 11.59 -21.17
N GLU A 43 23.57 12.64 -21.97
CA GLU A 43 24.62 13.18 -22.84
C GLU A 43 25.81 13.71 -22.04
N GLN A 44 25.58 14.23 -20.83
CA GLN A 44 26.62 14.83 -20.00
C GLN A 44 27.29 13.84 -19.03
N TYR A 45 26.52 12.93 -18.43
CA TYR A 45 26.96 12.07 -17.33
C TYR A 45 26.77 10.57 -17.60
N GLY A 46 26.12 10.19 -18.70
CA GLY A 46 25.86 8.80 -19.04
C GLY A 46 24.82 8.12 -18.14
N TYR A 47 25.03 6.85 -17.84
CA TYR A 47 24.14 6.04 -16.99
C TYR A 47 24.50 6.19 -15.50
N THR A 48 24.23 7.37 -14.94
CA THR A 48 24.45 7.68 -13.52
C THR A 48 23.13 8.05 -12.84
N ALA A 49 23.02 7.83 -11.53
CA ALA A 49 21.90 8.36 -10.76
C ALA A 49 22.10 9.85 -10.47
N GLY A 50 21.01 10.56 -10.21
CA GLY A 50 21.08 11.97 -9.89
C GLY A 50 19.74 12.59 -9.56
N GLU A 51 19.79 13.90 -9.31
CA GLU A 51 18.61 14.73 -9.11
C GLU A 51 18.58 15.94 -10.04
N MET A 52 17.37 16.36 -10.40
CA MET A 52 17.13 17.57 -11.20
C MET A 52 15.90 18.30 -10.67
N LYS A 53 15.97 19.63 -10.59
CA LYS A 53 14.79 20.46 -10.27
C LYS A 53 14.00 20.73 -11.55
N LEU A 54 12.72 20.40 -11.54
CA LEU A 54 11.82 20.57 -12.67
C LEU A 54 10.53 21.29 -12.26
N VAL A 55 9.85 21.83 -13.26
CA VAL A 55 8.60 22.57 -13.08
C VAL A 55 7.49 21.93 -13.89
N ILE A 56 6.38 21.60 -13.24
CA ILE A 56 5.15 21.17 -13.87
C ILE A 56 4.15 22.32 -13.95
N GLY A 57 3.42 22.42 -15.06
CA GLY A 57 2.38 23.44 -15.26
C GLY A 57 2.80 24.63 -16.13
N ALA A 58 1.85 25.56 -16.31
CA ALA A 58 2.00 26.80 -17.06
C ALA A 58 2.48 27.94 -16.14
N LYS A 59 2.99 29.04 -16.71
CA LYS A 59 3.66 30.13 -15.97
C LYS A 59 2.91 30.64 -14.73
N ASN A 60 1.57 30.73 -14.76
CA ASN A 60 0.78 31.22 -13.61
C ASN A 60 0.31 30.12 -12.64
N LYS A 61 0.39 28.85 -13.02
CA LYS A 61 0.04 27.69 -12.20
C LYS A 61 1.15 26.65 -12.33
N SER A 62 2.33 27.03 -11.89
CA SER A 62 3.50 26.16 -11.91
C SER A 62 3.80 25.62 -10.52
N GLN A 63 4.24 24.37 -10.46
CA GLN A 63 4.72 23.75 -9.25
C GLN A 63 6.10 23.15 -9.50
N GLU A 64 7.07 23.54 -8.68
CA GLU A 64 8.41 22.97 -8.68
C GLU A 64 8.43 21.63 -7.96
N TYR A 65 9.24 20.70 -8.44
CA TYR A 65 9.49 19.42 -7.82
C TYR A 65 10.92 18.94 -8.12
N ILE A 66 11.40 17.99 -7.33
CA ILE A 66 12.70 17.36 -7.51
C ILE A 66 12.46 16.02 -8.19
N LEU A 67 13.09 15.84 -9.34
CA LEU A 67 13.15 14.57 -10.06
C LEU A 67 14.40 13.83 -9.58
N ILE A 68 14.22 12.72 -8.87
CA ILE A 68 15.32 11.79 -8.60
C ILE A 68 15.21 10.59 -9.54
N PHE A 69 16.35 10.11 -10.02
CA PHE A 69 16.38 9.03 -11.00
C PHE A 69 17.62 8.17 -10.89
N ALA A 70 17.47 6.91 -11.32
CA ALA A 70 18.57 5.97 -11.42
C ALA A 70 18.41 5.11 -12.68
N PRO A 71 19.54 4.73 -13.32
CA PRO A 71 19.53 3.83 -14.46
C PRO A 71 19.10 2.42 -14.05
N LEU A 72 18.43 1.73 -14.97
CA LEU A 72 18.18 0.30 -14.86
C LEU A 72 19.48 -0.49 -15.07
N SER A 73 19.57 -1.67 -14.45
CA SER A 73 20.72 -2.55 -14.70
C SER A 73 20.81 -2.92 -16.18
N GLU A 74 22.03 -3.18 -16.65
CA GLU A 74 22.30 -3.52 -18.05
C GLU A 74 21.49 -4.71 -18.56
N GLU A 75 21.35 -5.75 -17.72
CA GLU A 75 20.52 -6.91 -18.04
C GLU A 75 19.05 -6.55 -18.26
N TYR A 76 18.50 -5.66 -17.41
CA TYR A 76 17.12 -5.24 -17.56
C TYR A 76 16.94 -4.38 -18.81
N ARG A 77 17.88 -3.46 -19.10
CA ARG A 77 17.86 -2.63 -20.31
C ARG A 77 17.85 -3.47 -21.58
N THR A 78 18.76 -4.44 -21.67
CA THR A 78 18.84 -5.35 -22.83
C THR A 78 17.59 -6.21 -22.99
N LYS A 79 17.08 -6.81 -21.90
CA LYS A 79 15.80 -7.56 -21.91
C LYS A 79 14.64 -6.70 -22.38
N TRP A 80 14.55 -5.45 -21.90
CA TRP A 80 13.45 -4.55 -22.23
C TRP A 80 13.49 -4.11 -23.69
N ARG A 81 14.68 -3.80 -24.21
CA ARG A 81 14.90 -3.43 -25.62
C ARG A 81 14.55 -4.59 -26.56
N LYS A 82 14.93 -5.82 -26.21
CA LYS A 82 14.56 -7.05 -26.97
C LYS A 82 13.05 -7.28 -27.03
N LYS A 83 12.33 -7.06 -25.92
CA LYS A 83 10.89 -7.38 -25.83
C LYS A 83 9.99 -6.46 -26.65
N LYS A 84 10.40 -5.22 -26.93
CA LYS A 84 9.52 -4.18 -27.47
C LYS A 84 9.86 -3.66 -28.86
N ASN A 85 10.87 -4.18 -29.56
CA ASN A 85 11.45 -3.52 -30.75
C ASN A 85 11.62 -2.02 -30.49
N ALA A 86 12.12 -1.68 -29.29
CA ALA A 86 12.07 -0.32 -28.78
C ALA A 86 13.00 0.58 -29.60
N ASN A 87 12.54 1.79 -29.90
CA ASN A 87 13.37 2.79 -30.56
C ASN A 87 14.65 3.03 -29.73
N PRO A 88 15.86 2.86 -30.30
CA PRO A 88 17.14 3.05 -29.61
C PRO A 88 17.27 4.43 -28.94
N ASP A 89 16.59 5.44 -29.48
CA ASP A 89 16.63 6.83 -29.00
C ASP A 89 15.76 7.08 -27.76
N ALA A 90 14.99 6.09 -27.31
CA ALA A 90 14.10 6.21 -26.16
C ALA A 90 14.83 5.97 -24.83
N ILE A 91 15.94 6.68 -24.61
CA ILE A 91 16.84 6.60 -23.43
C ILE A 91 16.05 6.76 -22.11
N HIS A 92 14.99 7.56 -22.14
CA HIS A 92 14.10 7.76 -20.99
C HIS A 92 13.35 6.50 -20.49
N ASN A 93 13.45 5.37 -21.20
CA ASN A 93 12.95 4.08 -20.73
C ASN A 93 13.98 3.30 -19.92
N ASP A 94 15.26 3.65 -20.05
CA ASP A 94 16.37 3.00 -19.36
C ASP A 94 16.57 3.54 -17.94
N PHE A 95 15.75 4.50 -17.52
CA PHE A 95 15.79 5.08 -16.18
C PHE A 95 14.45 4.93 -15.45
N LEU A 96 14.55 4.85 -14.13
CA LEU A 96 13.43 4.93 -13.19
C LEU A 96 13.40 6.32 -12.55
N TYR A 97 12.20 6.79 -12.22
CA TYR A 97 11.96 8.18 -11.82
C TYR A 97 11.03 8.27 -10.63
N PHE A 98 11.42 9.09 -9.65
CA PHE A 98 10.53 9.56 -8.59
C PHE A 98 10.48 11.09 -8.55
N CYS A 99 9.35 11.59 -8.09
CA CYS A 99 9.06 12.99 -7.82
C CYS A 99 9.05 13.16 -6.30
N LEU A 100 9.90 14.06 -5.82
CA LEU A 100 9.89 14.55 -4.46
C LEU A 100 9.49 16.03 -4.42
N LEU A 101 8.79 16.42 -3.36
CA LEU A 101 8.47 17.83 -3.11
C LEU A 101 9.52 18.54 -2.27
N LYS A 102 10.36 17.77 -1.57
CA LYS A 102 11.50 18.22 -0.77
C LYS A 102 12.72 17.35 -1.04
N PRO A 103 13.93 17.90 -0.90
CA PRO A 103 15.15 17.11 -1.01
C PRO A 103 15.19 16.07 0.12
N PRO A 104 15.81 14.90 -0.10
CA PRO A 104 15.97 13.87 0.91
C PRO A 104 17.07 14.28 1.91
N GLU A 105 16.85 15.36 2.67
CA GLU A 105 17.85 15.97 3.56
C GLU A 105 18.44 14.99 4.58
N LYS A 106 17.62 14.05 5.08
CA LYS A 106 18.09 13.03 6.02
C LYS A 106 19.17 12.14 5.39
N LEU A 107 18.89 11.62 4.20
CA LEU A 107 19.79 10.74 3.48
C LEU A 107 21.03 11.47 2.96
N LEU A 108 20.88 12.76 2.60
CA LEU A 108 22.01 13.58 2.18
C LEU A 108 22.97 13.90 3.35
N LYS A 109 22.46 14.03 4.58
CA LYS A 109 23.29 14.24 5.78
C LYS A 109 24.10 13.00 6.16
N GLU A 110 23.62 11.82 5.77
CA GLU A 110 24.26 10.53 6.02
C GLU A 110 25.25 10.15 4.90
N GLU A 111 25.57 11.08 3.98
CA GLU A 111 26.55 10.95 2.89
C GLU A 111 26.31 9.79 1.89
N TYR A 112 25.06 9.34 1.75
CA TYR A 112 24.71 8.32 0.75
C TYR A 112 24.87 8.81 -0.70
N SER A 113 25.31 7.92 -1.60
CA SER A 113 25.30 8.19 -3.04
C SER A 113 23.87 8.26 -3.59
N TYR A 114 23.66 8.95 -4.72
CA TYR A 114 22.34 9.04 -5.34
C TYR A 114 21.77 7.68 -5.76
N GLU A 115 22.62 6.71 -6.12
CA GLU A 115 22.21 5.33 -6.38
C GLU A 115 21.60 4.69 -5.12
N GLU A 116 22.23 4.87 -3.98
CA GLU A 116 21.81 4.31 -2.69
C GLU A 116 20.53 4.99 -2.20
N ILE A 117 20.48 6.32 -2.28
CA ILE A 117 19.28 7.12 -2.00
C ILE A 117 18.12 6.60 -2.85
N PHE A 118 18.35 6.36 -4.14
CA PHE A 118 17.31 5.85 -5.02
C PHE A 118 16.85 4.44 -4.61
N ILE A 119 17.77 3.55 -4.21
CA ILE A 119 17.43 2.21 -3.71
C ILE A 119 16.56 2.30 -2.46
N ILE A 120 16.95 3.12 -1.49
CA ILE A 120 16.21 3.34 -0.24
C ILE A 120 14.80 3.84 -0.55
N LEU A 121 14.69 4.92 -1.35
CA LEU A 121 13.40 5.46 -1.76
C LEU A 121 12.55 4.43 -2.52
N SER A 122 13.17 3.57 -3.33
CA SER A 122 12.45 2.55 -4.07
C SER A 122 11.83 1.47 -3.17
N GLU A 123 12.50 1.06 -2.10
CA GLU A 123 11.95 0.11 -1.12
C GLU A 123 10.93 0.79 -0.19
N GLU A 124 11.14 2.05 0.19
CA GLU A 124 10.12 2.84 0.90
C GLU A 124 8.84 2.95 0.06
N TYR A 125 8.96 3.28 -1.22
CA TYR A 125 7.82 3.33 -2.14
C TYR A 125 7.12 1.97 -2.27
N ARG A 126 7.86 0.86 -2.16
CA ARG A 126 7.30 -0.50 -2.21
C ARG A 126 6.36 -0.77 -1.04
N ARG A 127 6.51 -0.10 0.10
CA ARG A 127 5.56 -0.20 1.23
C ARG A 127 4.13 0.19 0.80
N ARG A 128 3.97 1.06 -0.22
CA ARG A 128 2.66 1.37 -0.83
C ARG A 128 1.93 0.14 -1.35
N TRP A 129 2.64 -0.86 -1.87
CA TRP A 129 2.02 -2.10 -2.37
C TRP A 129 1.31 -2.90 -1.28
N GLY A 130 1.60 -2.64 0.00
CA GLY A 130 0.85 -3.18 1.12
C GLY A 130 -0.64 -2.82 1.04
N ILE A 131 -0.96 -1.58 0.63
CA ILE A 131 -2.34 -1.13 0.48
C ILE A 131 -3.04 -1.88 -0.67
N GLU A 132 -2.38 -2.02 -1.81
CA GLU A 132 -2.93 -2.73 -2.99
C GLU A 132 -3.14 -4.22 -2.70
N THR A 133 -2.19 -4.83 -2.00
CA THR A 133 -2.30 -6.22 -1.53
C THR A 133 -3.43 -6.38 -0.52
N GLY A 134 -3.54 -5.45 0.44
CA GLY A 134 -4.61 -5.41 1.42
C GLY A 134 -5.99 -5.33 0.77
N TYR A 135 -6.19 -4.41 -0.19
CA TYR A 135 -7.44 -4.32 -0.95
C TYR A 135 -7.76 -5.59 -1.76
N ARG A 136 -6.75 -6.29 -2.27
CA ARG A 136 -6.95 -7.56 -2.97
C ARG A 136 -7.43 -8.66 -2.01
N VAL A 137 -6.74 -8.85 -0.89
CA VAL A 137 -7.10 -9.87 0.12
C VAL A 137 -8.45 -9.57 0.75
N TYR A 138 -8.72 -8.30 1.02
CA TYR A 138 -10.01 -7.83 1.49
C TYR A 138 -11.17 -8.24 0.56
N LYS A 139 -10.97 -8.18 -0.76
CA LYS A 139 -11.96 -8.65 -1.74
C LYS A 139 -12.17 -10.16 -1.73
N ASP A 140 -11.20 -10.93 -1.25
CA ASP A 140 -11.34 -12.39 -1.11
C ASP A 140 -12.20 -12.76 0.11
N ILE A 141 -12.22 -11.91 1.15
CA ILE A 141 -13.03 -12.07 2.37
C ILE A 141 -14.42 -11.43 2.22
N TRP A 142 -14.59 -10.51 1.26
CA TRP A 142 -15.86 -9.80 1.05
C TRP A 142 -16.99 -10.77 0.65
N GLY A 143 -18.03 -10.84 1.48
CA GLY A 143 -19.31 -11.45 1.11
C GLY A 143 -19.95 -10.77 -0.11
N LYS A 144 -19.86 -11.40 -1.29
CA LYS A 144 -20.46 -10.88 -2.52
C LYS A 144 -22.00 -10.91 -2.38
N THR A 145 -22.65 -9.77 -2.55
CA THR A 145 -24.11 -9.64 -2.52
C THR A 145 -24.63 -9.04 -3.83
N THR A 146 -25.80 -9.51 -4.28
CA THR A 146 -26.56 -8.91 -5.40
C THR A 146 -27.59 -7.88 -4.93
N SER A 147 -27.76 -7.72 -3.61
CA SER A 147 -28.72 -6.78 -3.03
C SER A 147 -28.41 -5.34 -3.41
N GLN A 148 -29.44 -4.54 -3.66
CA GLN A 148 -29.32 -3.10 -3.96
C GLN A 148 -29.29 -2.22 -2.70
N SER A 149 -29.53 -2.79 -1.51
CA SER A 149 -29.51 -2.05 -0.25
C SER A 149 -28.11 -1.52 0.07
N TYR A 150 -27.99 -0.19 0.17
CA TYR A 150 -26.74 0.48 0.54
C TYR A 150 -26.26 0.03 1.92
N SER A 151 -27.16 0.01 2.91
CA SER A 151 -26.84 -0.35 4.29
C SER A 151 -26.25 -1.75 4.39
N LEU A 152 -26.79 -2.72 3.63
CA LEU A 152 -26.27 -4.08 3.61
C LEU A 152 -24.87 -4.16 2.96
N ARG A 153 -24.65 -3.46 1.84
CA ARG A 153 -23.32 -3.42 1.19
C ARG A 153 -22.28 -2.78 2.09
N TYR A 154 -22.67 -1.71 2.78
CA TYR A 154 -21.81 -1.01 3.73
C TYR A 154 -21.49 -1.87 4.95
N TRP A 155 -22.48 -2.58 5.49
CA TRP A 155 -22.29 -3.51 6.61
C TRP A 155 -21.36 -4.67 6.25
N LEU A 156 -21.56 -5.30 5.08
CA LEU A 156 -20.67 -6.36 4.58
C LEU A 156 -19.24 -5.86 4.34
N MET A 157 -19.13 -4.63 3.82
CA MET A 157 -17.84 -3.99 3.61
C MET A 157 -17.08 -3.84 4.95
N TRP A 158 -17.72 -3.27 5.97
CA TRP A 158 -17.10 -3.10 7.29
C TRP A 158 -16.79 -4.42 7.99
N ASN A 159 -17.67 -5.42 7.87
CA ASN A 159 -17.40 -6.74 8.44
C ASN A 159 -16.13 -7.36 7.88
N ALA A 160 -15.92 -7.28 6.56
CA ALA A 160 -14.68 -7.77 5.95
C ALA A 160 -13.44 -6.99 6.43
N VAL A 161 -13.56 -5.69 6.74
CA VAL A 161 -12.45 -4.89 7.30
C VAL A 161 -12.14 -5.35 8.72
N MET A 162 -13.15 -5.56 9.54
CA MET A 162 -12.98 -6.02 10.92
C MET A 162 -12.36 -7.41 10.98
N VAL A 163 -12.84 -8.36 10.18
CA VAL A 163 -12.31 -9.73 10.14
C VAL A 163 -10.85 -9.74 9.67
N TYR A 164 -10.51 -8.95 8.64
CA TYR A 164 -9.13 -8.82 8.19
C TYR A 164 -8.22 -8.24 9.28
N ASN A 165 -8.65 -7.16 9.94
CA ASN A 165 -7.86 -6.54 11.01
C ASN A 165 -7.72 -7.47 12.22
N LEU A 166 -8.76 -8.22 12.58
CA LEU A 166 -8.70 -9.23 13.64
C LEU A 166 -7.67 -10.31 13.31
N TRP A 167 -7.67 -10.81 12.07
CA TRP A 167 -6.67 -11.79 11.61
C TRP A 167 -5.24 -11.24 11.64
N ILE A 168 -5.05 -9.96 11.30
CA ILE A 168 -3.74 -9.31 11.43
C ILE A 168 -3.31 -9.22 12.90
N MET A 169 -4.20 -8.81 13.81
CA MET A 169 -3.89 -8.74 15.24
C MET A 169 -3.54 -10.11 15.81
N GLU A 170 -4.33 -11.14 15.49
CA GLU A 170 -4.06 -12.51 15.95
C GLU A 170 -2.72 -13.01 15.40
N ASN A 171 -2.40 -12.74 14.13
CA ASN A 171 -1.08 -13.10 13.60
C ASN A 171 0.06 -12.37 14.31
N LEU A 172 -0.11 -11.08 14.63
CA LEU A 172 0.90 -10.34 15.38
C LEU A 172 1.09 -10.96 16.76
N GLU A 173 0.00 -11.27 17.46
CA GLU A 173 0.02 -11.92 18.77
C GLU A 173 0.62 -13.32 18.72
N LEU A 174 0.35 -14.12 17.67
CA LEU A 174 0.99 -15.42 17.46
C LEU A 174 2.50 -15.29 17.21
N ILE A 175 2.95 -14.24 16.52
CA ILE A 175 4.38 -13.98 16.30
C ILE A 175 5.05 -13.46 17.59
N GLU A 176 4.33 -12.69 18.41
CA GLU A 176 4.82 -12.21 19.72
C GLU A 176 4.93 -13.36 20.73
N LYS A 177 3.95 -14.26 20.78
CA LYS A 177 3.90 -15.41 21.70
C LYS A 177 4.79 -16.58 21.28
N GLY A 178 5.02 -16.75 19.97
CA GLY A 178 5.90 -17.78 19.43
C GLY A 178 7.22 -17.17 18.96
N ASP A 179 8.15 -16.93 19.87
CA ASP A 179 9.57 -16.58 19.65
C ASP A 179 9.95 -16.23 18.19
N LYS A 180 9.97 -14.91 17.86
CA LYS A 180 10.79 -14.22 16.82
C LYS A 180 10.12 -12.98 16.21
N LEU A 181 9.38 -12.18 16.97
CA LEU A 181 9.33 -10.75 16.62
C LEU A 181 10.65 -10.15 17.09
N SER A 182 11.58 -9.95 16.15
CA SER A 182 12.76 -9.12 16.40
C SER A 182 12.24 -7.79 16.96
N LEU A 183 12.74 -7.39 18.14
CA LEU A 183 12.46 -6.09 18.75
C LEU A 183 12.82 -4.92 17.81
N ASP A 184 13.56 -5.18 16.73
CA ASP A 184 13.93 -4.22 15.69
C ASP A 184 12.88 -4.05 14.57
N TYR A 185 11.66 -4.58 14.70
CA TYR A 185 10.61 -4.33 13.71
C TYR A 185 10.07 -2.90 13.82
N SER A 186 10.81 -1.93 13.29
CA SER A 186 10.33 -0.55 13.10
C SER A 186 9.60 -0.43 11.77
N CYS A 187 8.27 -0.46 11.82
CA CYS A 187 7.43 -0.22 10.63
C CYS A 187 7.61 1.20 10.05
N CYS A 188 8.13 2.13 10.85
CA CYS A 188 8.11 3.57 10.57
C CYS A 188 9.50 4.15 10.24
N GLU A 189 10.58 3.42 10.47
CA GLU A 189 11.94 3.87 10.14
C GLU A 189 12.32 3.55 8.70
N THR A 190 13.25 4.35 8.19
CA THR A 190 13.84 4.14 6.87
C THR A 190 14.76 2.93 6.97
N ALA A 191 14.52 1.91 6.15
CA ALA A 191 15.35 0.71 6.20
C ALA A 191 16.79 1.01 5.78
N SER A 192 17.77 0.44 6.49
CA SER A 192 19.18 0.53 6.12
C SER A 192 19.47 -0.28 4.84
N LEU A 193 20.60 0.00 4.17
CA LEU A 193 20.99 -0.75 2.96
C LEU A 193 21.18 -2.26 3.25
N GLU A 194 21.74 -2.58 4.43
CA GLU A 194 21.97 -3.97 4.86
C GLU A 194 20.63 -4.70 5.09
N GLU A 195 19.67 -4.04 5.73
CA GLU A 195 18.31 -4.58 5.93
C GLU A 195 17.59 -4.82 4.61
N ILE A 196 17.74 -3.89 3.67
CA ILE A 196 17.16 -4.01 2.32
C ILE A 196 17.75 -5.24 1.61
N GLU A 197 19.07 -5.43 1.67
CA GLU A 197 19.74 -6.55 1.03
C GLU A 197 19.39 -7.88 1.71
N GLY A 198 19.39 -7.93 3.04
CA GLY A 198 18.93 -9.08 3.82
C GLY A 198 17.48 -9.46 3.48
N GLY A 199 16.60 -8.45 3.36
CA GLY A 199 15.22 -8.61 2.94
C GLY A 199 15.08 -9.09 1.49
N LYS A 200 15.96 -8.70 0.56
CA LYS A 200 16.00 -9.25 -0.81
C LYS A 200 16.37 -10.73 -0.79
N LYS A 201 17.45 -11.10 -0.10
CA LYS A 201 17.91 -12.49 0.05
C LYS A 201 16.82 -13.38 0.67
N LEU A 202 16.15 -12.91 1.72
CA LEU A 202 15.04 -13.63 2.35
C LEU A 202 13.83 -13.79 1.42
N ARG A 203 13.49 -12.76 0.64
CA ARG A 203 12.42 -12.84 -0.36
C ARG A 203 12.75 -13.85 -1.45
N GLU A 204 14.01 -13.94 -1.86
CA GLU A 204 14.47 -14.90 -2.87
C GLU A 204 14.51 -16.33 -2.35
N SER A 205 14.87 -16.55 -1.08
CA SER A 205 14.83 -17.89 -0.48
C SER A 205 13.40 -18.39 -0.21
N LYS A 206 12.48 -17.49 0.17
CA LYS A 206 11.05 -17.83 0.39
C LYS A 206 10.24 -17.97 -0.90
N LYS A 207 10.79 -17.54 -2.03
CA LYS A 207 10.14 -17.66 -3.33
C LYS A 207 10.08 -19.16 -3.67
N TYR A 208 8.89 -19.76 -3.63
CA TYR A 208 8.68 -21.12 -4.14
C TYR A 208 9.31 -21.27 -5.53
N PRO A 209 9.99 -22.38 -5.82
CA PRO A 209 10.54 -22.62 -7.13
C PRO A 209 9.48 -22.41 -8.22
N THR A 210 9.88 -21.89 -9.39
CA THR A 210 8.94 -21.55 -10.47
C THR A 210 8.08 -22.74 -10.88
N TRP A 211 8.62 -23.96 -10.77
CA TRP A 211 7.93 -25.22 -11.04
C TRP A 211 6.85 -25.59 -10.01
N CYS A 212 6.87 -25.00 -8.81
CA CYS A 212 5.82 -25.21 -7.79
C CYS A 212 4.64 -24.23 -7.90
N ARG A 213 4.78 -23.12 -8.64
CA ARG A 213 3.81 -22.00 -8.56
C ARG A 213 2.59 -22.14 -9.46
N VAL A 214 2.59 -23.09 -10.37
CA VAL A 214 1.51 -23.22 -11.35
C VAL A 214 1.29 -24.70 -11.63
N THR A 215 0.37 -25.33 -10.91
CA THR A 215 -0.38 -26.40 -11.54
C THR A 215 -1.36 -25.72 -12.51
N ASN A 216 -1.33 -26.07 -13.79
CA ASN A 216 -2.37 -25.64 -14.76
C ASN A 216 -3.76 -26.14 -14.34
N GLU A 217 -3.79 -27.10 -13.43
CA GLU A 217 -4.99 -27.59 -12.79
C GLU A 217 -5.34 -26.68 -11.62
N PHE A 218 -6.46 -25.96 -11.77
CA PHE A 218 -7.17 -25.39 -10.63
C PHE A 218 -7.47 -26.55 -9.66
N PRO A 219 -7.17 -26.45 -8.36
CA PRO A 219 -7.51 -27.51 -7.41
C PRO A 219 -9.03 -27.70 -7.44
N ARG A 220 -9.48 -28.72 -8.17
CA ARG A 220 -10.88 -29.15 -8.19
C ARG A 220 -11.10 -29.94 -6.91
N ARG A 221 -11.22 -29.25 -5.76
CA ARG A 221 -11.92 -29.88 -4.64
C ARG A 221 -13.32 -30.19 -5.15
N LYS A 222 -13.69 -31.48 -5.22
CA LYS A 222 -15.11 -31.84 -5.37
C LYS A 222 -15.84 -31.07 -4.28
N TRP A 223 -16.79 -30.21 -4.68
CA TRP A 223 -17.67 -29.58 -3.71
C TRP A 223 -18.40 -30.72 -3.02
N VAL A 224 -18.03 -30.98 -1.78
CA VAL A 224 -18.78 -31.85 -0.89
C VAL A 224 -19.69 -30.89 -0.13
N PRO A 225 -21.03 -30.99 -0.25
CA PRO A 225 -21.90 -30.26 0.64
C PRO A 225 -21.47 -30.59 2.06
N ILE A 226 -21.05 -29.57 2.81
CA ILE A 226 -20.85 -29.74 4.24
C ILE A 226 -22.24 -30.08 4.80
N PRO A 227 -22.39 -31.13 5.60
CA PRO A 227 -23.66 -31.42 6.25
C PRO A 227 -24.20 -30.16 6.93
N ILE A 228 -25.50 -29.90 6.77
CA ILE A 228 -26.16 -28.69 7.29
C ILE A 228 -26.20 -28.75 8.83
N GLU A 229 -26.07 -29.94 9.40
CA GLU A 229 -26.11 -30.26 10.83
C GLU A 229 -25.09 -29.45 11.66
N PRO A 230 -23.77 -29.46 11.39
CA PRO A 230 -22.82 -28.63 12.14
C PRO A 230 -23.07 -27.12 12.03
N LEU A 231 -23.64 -26.66 10.91
CA LEU A 231 -24.04 -25.26 10.74
C LEU A 231 -25.27 -24.91 11.61
N ARG A 232 -26.24 -25.84 11.72
CA ARG A 232 -27.38 -25.70 12.63
C ARG A 232 -26.94 -25.70 14.09
N GLU A 233 -26.05 -26.60 14.48
CA GLU A 233 -25.51 -26.65 15.86
C GLU A 233 -24.80 -25.35 16.24
N LEU A 234 -24.01 -24.78 15.32
CA LEU A 234 -23.38 -23.47 15.52
C LEU A 234 -24.42 -22.35 15.64
N CYS A 235 -25.42 -22.32 14.74
CA CYS A 235 -26.50 -21.33 14.80
C CYS A 235 -27.31 -21.42 16.09
N ASP A 236 -27.61 -22.63 16.57
CA ASP A 236 -28.33 -22.86 17.82
C ASP A 236 -27.50 -22.45 19.03
N SER A 237 -26.19 -22.70 19.00
CA SER A 237 -25.26 -22.25 20.03
C SER A 237 -25.17 -20.72 20.10
N LEU A 238 -25.03 -20.06 18.95
CA LEU A 238 -25.06 -18.60 18.85
C LEU A 238 -26.39 -18.02 19.32
N ARG A 239 -27.51 -18.65 18.96
CA ARG A 239 -28.84 -18.23 19.41
C ARG A 239 -28.97 -18.30 20.92
N LYS A 240 -28.47 -19.38 21.55
CA LYS A 240 -28.44 -19.52 23.01
C LYS A 240 -27.59 -18.44 23.67
N ILE A 241 -26.42 -18.13 23.11
CA ILE A 241 -25.55 -17.06 23.62
C ILE A 241 -26.26 -15.70 23.53
N VAL A 242 -26.85 -15.37 22.39
CA VAL A 242 -27.55 -14.10 22.18
C VAL A 242 -28.78 -13.98 23.09
N VAL A 243 -29.58 -15.04 23.21
CA VAL A 243 -30.73 -15.06 24.13
C VAL A 243 -30.26 -14.93 25.57
N GLY A 244 -29.17 -15.60 25.95
CA GLY A 244 -28.53 -15.45 27.26
C GLY A 244 -28.13 -14.01 27.53
N LEU A 245 -27.38 -13.38 26.63
CA LEU A 245 -26.95 -11.98 26.74
C LEU A 245 -28.13 -11.02 26.83
N ILE A 246 -29.17 -11.20 26.00
CA ILE A 246 -30.38 -10.36 26.04
C ILE A 246 -31.15 -10.56 27.35
N SER A 247 -31.24 -11.80 27.83
CA SER A 247 -31.94 -12.11 29.09
C SER A 247 -31.20 -11.51 30.28
N ASP A 248 -29.87 -11.60 30.28
CA ASP A 248 -29.01 -10.94 31.27
C ASP A 248 -29.16 -9.43 31.19
N TRP A 249 -29.25 -8.85 29.99
CA TRP A 249 -29.50 -7.42 29.78
C TRP A 249 -30.86 -6.95 30.31
N ILE A 250 -31.91 -7.76 30.11
CA ILE A 250 -33.26 -7.48 30.64
C ILE A 250 -33.28 -7.60 32.16
N LEU A 251 -32.56 -8.57 32.73
CA LEU A 251 -32.52 -8.82 34.18
C LEU A 251 -31.61 -7.83 34.93
N THR A 252 -30.53 -7.36 34.31
CA THR A 252 -29.58 -6.41 34.91
C THR A 252 -30.03 -4.95 34.81
N GLY A 253 -31.14 -4.66 34.12
CA GLY A 253 -31.88 -3.41 34.27
C GLY A 253 -31.06 -2.15 34.04
N CYS A 254 -30.50 -1.97 32.84
CA CYS A 254 -30.08 -0.64 32.40
C CYS A 254 -31.32 0.11 31.88
N ASP A 255 -32.06 0.76 32.77
CA ASP A 255 -33.02 1.77 32.35
C ASP A 255 -32.27 2.86 31.56
N PRO A 256 -32.68 3.20 30.33
CA PRO A 256 -32.11 4.34 29.63
C PRO A 256 -32.33 5.59 30.49
N PRO A 257 -31.37 6.54 30.55
CA PRO A 257 -31.51 7.72 31.40
C PRO A 257 -32.80 8.46 31.02
N LEU A 258 -33.74 8.49 31.96
CA LEU A 258 -35.03 9.17 31.82
C LEU A 258 -34.75 10.62 31.37
N THR A 259 -35.15 10.96 30.15
CA THR A 259 -35.16 12.34 29.68
C THR A 259 -36.04 13.15 30.63
N ALA A 260 -35.42 14.01 31.44
CA ALA A 260 -36.12 14.98 32.26
C ALA A 260 -36.91 15.92 31.34
N LYS A 261 -38.22 15.69 31.21
CA LYS A 261 -39.14 16.68 30.65
C LYS A 261 -39.37 17.74 31.73
N GLU A 262 -38.75 18.90 31.56
CA GLU A 262 -39.14 20.13 32.26
C GLU A 262 -40.64 20.35 32.06
N LYS A 263 -41.40 20.35 33.16
CA LYS A 263 -42.80 20.77 33.16
C LYS A 263 -42.84 22.29 33.14
N SER A 264 -43.17 22.86 31.99
CA SER A 264 -43.80 24.18 31.91
C SER A 264 -45.20 24.09 32.52
N THR A 265 -45.44 24.78 33.62
CA THR A 265 -46.80 25.13 34.05
C THR A 265 -46.88 26.64 34.22
N SER A 266 -47.43 27.28 33.19
CA SER A 266 -48.16 28.53 33.24
C SER A 266 -49.50 28.31 33.96
N SER A 267 -49.75 29.07 35.02
CA SER A 267 -51.03 29.71 35.44
C SER A 267 -50.85 30.23 36.85
#